data_AF-A0A0F9UB90-F1
#
_entry.id   AF-A0A0F9UB90-F1
#
_cell.length_a   1.000
_cell.length_b   1.000
_cell.length_c   1.000
_cell.angle_alpha   90.00
_cell.angle_beta   90.00
_cell.angle_gamma   90.00
#
_symmetry.space_group_name_H-M   'P 1'
#
loop_
_entity.id
_entity.type
_entity.pdbx_description
1 polymer ?
#
loop_
_entity_poly.entity_id
_entity_poly.type
_entity_poly.pdbx_seq_one_letter_code
_entity_poly.pdbx_strand_id
1 'polypeptide(L)'
;MPQISVPKDFFRSERDTVYADWRSAFWRELISNSVDAGAKSIKIRTRYTDNGDLRVDFADDGCGMDKNLIENVYMRLGSSTKTGPETVGGFGRARLLTCFSHERYKIRSSNIVVDGEGADYAIRETEKRVRGTAVSVDIEAKHSYGLMRGLRAVLKQSSIRLPILMDLCGADPSGAPLNPFQGNEAQTLENGTLRFVGWSRKGKHFADLEDDKGAWAHLHVSRGTTAVKNRAVVRVDGIAMYDEHVSAPVQVTVDLSADRSREVLTASRDSIRGEFRTELMKFFSQAAADHETIFREKSRTPETHLLGVSGTGSGFALPRRGHVQAEETTQTKPSSEDLAPVVRTARLKRSDECNQPQPTPNRPEDRLRLPVALFVESPSSAQRATLSRYRAAAWAEPGGKGRNAELLHAAWTGACRYMIEKLIQIQPAFGEYGDEKWVTGFIFDENLRGMHKAFCGVRHGLLMAPVDKHGKQIYRLSDSASLKRLGILAAHEVVHCVSDWHDEHYATIFTDLVAETSDRDLLKAMNDEICLTRDWQKLRAAAEEPNRVDVQATPELQGP
;
A
#
# COMPACT_ATOMS: atom_id res chain seq x y z
N MET A 1 -15.32 -47.16 -36.42
CA MET A 1 -16.12 -46.35 -35.47
C MET A 1 -15.92 -44.89 -35.82
N PRO A 2 -16.98 -44.06 -35.89
CA PRO A 2 -16.81 -42.62 -36.09
C PRO A 2 -16.08 -42.02 -34.89
N GLN A 3 -14.98 -41.30 -35.14
CA GLN A 3 -14.29 -40.49 -34.13
C GLN A 3 -14.94 -39.11 -34.07
N ILE A 4 -15.14 -38.60 -32.86
CA ILE A 4 -15.55 -37.20 -32.64
C ILE A 4 -14.34 -36.32 -32.99
N SER A 5 -14.49 -35.41 -33.95
CA SER A 5 -13.49 -34.38 -34.25
C SER A 5 -13.97 -33.01 -33.76
N VAL A 6 -13.04 -32.17 -33.28
CA VAL A 6 -13.33 -30.81 -32.85
C VAL A 6 -12.94 -29.87 -34.00
N PRO A 7 -13.88 -29.10 -34.58
CA PRO A 7 -13.59 -28.25 -35.72
C PRO A 7 -12.70 -27.07 -35.34
N LYS A 8 -11.89 -26.58 -36.29
CA LYS A 8 -10.99 -25.42 -36.11
C LYS A 8 -11.72 -24.16 -35.63
N ASP A 9 -12.95 -23.93 -36.10
CA ASP A 9 -13.75 -22.76 -35.72
C ASP A 9 -14.14 -22.76 -34.24
N PHE A 10 -14.24 -23.92 -33.59
CA PHE A 10 -14.42 -23.99 -32.14
C PHE A 10 -13.23 -23.36 -31.41
N PHE A 11 -11.99 -23.71 -31.80
CA PHE A 11 -10.78 -23.15 -31.18
C PHE A 11 -10.63 -21.65 -31.44
N ARG A 12 -11.02 -21.16 -32.63
CA ARG A 12 -11.06 -19.72 -32.93
C ARG A 12 -12.08 -18.99 -32.05
N SER A 13 -13.28 -19.54 -31.92
CA SER A 13 -14.32 -18.97 -31.07
C SER A 13 -13.84 -18.86 -29.63
N GLU A 14 -13.31 -19.95 -29.06
CA GLU A 14 -12.76 -19.96 -27.69
C GLU A 14 -11.62 -18.95 -27.52
N ARG A 15 -10.70 -18.84 -28.49
CA ARG A 15 -9.64 -17.82 -28.49
C ARG A 15 -10.22 -16.42 -28.42
N ASP A 16 -11.24 -16.15 -29.23
CA ASP A 16 -11.78 -14.80 -29.43
C ASP A 16 -12.75 -14.37 -28.31
N THR A 17 -13.35 -15.31 -27.57
CA THR A 17 -14.33 -15.02 -26.50
C THR A 17 -13.77 -15.14 -25.09
N VAL A 18 -12.83 -16.06 -24.84
CA VAL A 18 -12.36 -16.35 -23.47
C VAL A 18 -11.26 -15.38 -23.03
N TYR A 19 -10.48 -14.84 -23.97
CA TYR A 19 -9.36 -13.96 -23.66
C TYR A 19 -9.73 -12.50 -23.89
N ALA A 20 -9.47 -11.65 -22.91
CA ALA A 20 -9.66 -10.20 -23.07
C ALA A 20 -8.84 -9.63 -24.27
N ASP A 21 -7.62 -10.13 -24.44
CA ASP A 21 -6.82 -9.92 -25.66
C ASP A 21 -5.94 -11.13 -25.96
N TRP A 22 -6.40 -11.99 -26.87
CA TRP A 22 -5.66 -13.19 -27.25
C TRP A 22 -4.30 -12.89 -27.90
N ARG A 23 -4.13 -11.72 -28.54
CA ARG A 23 -2.89 -11.36 -29.24
C ARG A 23 -1.74 -11.15 -28.27
N SER A 24 -2.01 -10.47 -27.16
CA SER A 24 -1.06 -10.37 -26.05
C SER A 24 -0.87 -11.72 -25.35
N ALA A 25 -1.97 -12.48 -25.15
CA ALA A 25 -1.90 -13.81 -24.54
C ALA A 25 -1.03 -14.80 -25.33
N PHE A 26 -1.09 -14.76 -26.66
CA PHE A 26 -0.27 -15.56 -27.57
C PHE A 26 1.23 -15.36 -27.32
N TRP A 27 1.70 -14.11 -27.30
CA TRP A 27 3.10 -13.79 -27.03
C TRP A 27 3.51 -14.15 -25.62
N ARG A 28 2.66 -13.81 -24.64
CA ARG A 28 2.88 -14.16 -23.23
C ARG A 28 3.10 -15.66 -23.07
N GLU A 29 2.25 -16.49 -23.66
CA GLU A 29 2.33 -17.94 -23.51
C GLU A 29 3.59 -18.52 -24.14
N LEU A 30 3.97 -18.07 -25.35
CA LEU A 30 5.23 -18.49 -25.97
C LEU A 30 6.45 -18.11 -25.12
N ILE A 31 6.50 -16.87 -24.63
CA ILE A 31 7.60 -16.35 -23.81
C ILE A 31 7.68 -17.10 -22.46
N SER A 32 6.54 -17.30 -21.79
CA SER A 32 6.47 -18.06 -20.52
C SER A 32 6.98 -19.48 -20.70
N ASN A 33 6.57 -20.17 -21.78
CA ASN A 33 7.04 -21.53 -22.03
C ASN A 33 8.56 -21.60 -22.27
N SER A 34 9.16 -20.62 -22.94
CA SER A 34 10.61 -20.56 -23.10
C SER A 34 11.34 -20.26 -21.79
N VAL A 35 10.81 -19.39 -20.94
CA VAL A 35 11.38 -19.10 -19.62
C VAL A 35 11.32 -20.35 -18.73
N ASP A 36 10.16 -21.03 -18.69
CA ASP A 36 9.98 -22.30 -17.97
C ASP A 36 10.95 -23.40 -18.47
N ALA A 37 11.25 -23.41 -19.78
CA ALA A 37 12.20 -24.33 -20.39
C ALA A 37 13.68 -23.98 -20.11
N GLY A 38 13.94 -22.90 -19.35
CA GLY A 38 15.28 -22.44 -19.00
C GLY A 38 16.04 -21.84 -20.18
N ALA A 39 15.34 -21.26 -21.15
CA ALA A 39 15.97 -20.60 -22.30
C ALA A 39 16.88 -19.45 -21.87
N LYS A 40 17.98 -19.29 -22.60
CA LYS A 40 18.95 -18.20 -22.48
C LYS A 40 18.78 -17.16 -23.58
N SER A 41 18.05 -17.46 -24.64
CA SER A 41 17.70 -16.50 -25.70
C SER A 41 16.40 -16.88 -26.40
N ILE A 42 15.66 -15.86 -26.84
CA ILE A 42 14.47 -16.02 -27.68
C ILE A 42 14.70 -15.27 -29.00
N LYS A 43 14.26 -15.88 -30.10
CA LYS A 43 14.27 -15.31 -31.45
C LYS A 43 12.85 -15.26 -31.98
N ILE A 44 12.42 -14.08 -32.41
CA ILE A 44 11.11 -13.84 -33.00
C ILE A 44 11.33 -13.32 -34.41
N ARG A 45 10.64 -13.91 -35.37
CA ARG A 45 10.61 -13.42 -36.73
C ARG A 45 9.19 -13.38 -37.27
N THR A 46 8.86 -12.34 -38.03
CA THR A 46 7.57 -12.25 -38.71
C THR A 46 7.75 -11.98 -40.19
N ARG A 47 6.98 -12.69 -41.04
CA ARG A 47 7.00 -12.59 -42.50
C ARG A 47 5.63 -12.89 -43.07
N TYR A 48 5.25 -12.25 -44.17
CA TYR A 48 4.08 -12.67 -44.93
C TYR A 48 4.39 -13.92 -45.76
N THR A 49 3.47 -14.86 -45.75
CA THR A 49 3.51 -16.06 -46.60
C THR A 49 2.99 -15.74 -47.99
N ASP A 50 3.23 -16.64 -48.95
CA ASP A 50 2.72 -16.50 -50.32
C ASP A 50 1.18 -16.42 -50.38
N ASN A 51 0.50 -16.99 -49.39
CA ASN A 51 -0.96 -16.96 -49.26
C ASN A 51 -1.48 -15.66 -48.60
N GLY A 52 -0.59 -14.74 -48.24
CA GLY A 52 -0.94 -13.46 -47.62
C GLY A 52 -1.07 -13.49 -46.09
N ASP A 53 -1.00 -14.66 -45.44
CA ASP A 53 -1.02 -14.76 -43.97
C ASP A 53 0.29 -14.28 -43.34
N LEU A 54 0.21 -13.75 -42.11
CA LEU A 54 1.37 -13.42 -41.31
C LEU A 54 1.91 -14.68 -40.62
N ARG A 55 3.10 -15.13 -41.03
CA ARG A 55 3.85 -16.16 -40.32
C ARG A 55 4.63 -15.56 -39.17
N VAL A 56 4.43 -16.10 -37.97
CA VAL A 56 5.24 -15.88 -36.78
C VAL A 56 6.14 -17.09 -36.58
N ASP A 57 7.46 -16.88 -36.67
CA ASP A 57 8.48 -17.86 -36.30
C ASP A 57 9.04 -17.49 -34.92
N PHE A 58 8.79 -18.31 -33.91
CA PHE A 58 9.26 -18.12 -32.54
C PHE A 58 10.19 -19.27 -32.15
N ALA A 59 11.39 -18.99 -31.65
CA ALA A 59 12.34 -20.02 -31.26
C ALA A 59 13.11 -19.67 -29.98
N ASP A 60 13.37 -20.68 -29.16
CA ASP A 60 14.21 -20.60 -27.98
C ASP A 60 15.33 -21.65 -27.97
N ASP A 61 16.24 -21.54 -27.02
CA ASP A 61 17.37 -22.47 -26.81
C ASP A 61 17.27 -23.26 -25.50
N GLY A 62 16.06 -23.44 -24.96
CA GLY A 62 15.77 -24.17 -23.73
C GLY A 62 15.95 -25.69 -23.85
N CYS A 63 15.38 -26.43 -22.88
CA CYS A 63 15.50 -27.89 -22.82
C CYS A 63 14.78 -28.62 -23.97
N GLY A 64 13.79 -27.98 -24.59
CA GLY A 64 12.98 -28.58 -25.64
C GLY A 64 11.99 -29.64 -25.12
N MET A 65 11.41 -30.40 -26.04
CA MET A 65 10.45 -31.46 -25.78
C MET A 65 10.85 -32.73 -26.52
N ASP A 66 10.72 -33.87 -25.86
CA ASP A 66 10.82 -35.17 -26.51
C ASP A 66 9.47 -35.59 -27.12
N LYS A 67 9.47 -36.72 -27.84
CA LYS A 67 8.27 -37.25 -28.50
C LYS A 67 7.13 -37.52 -27.51
N ASN A 68 7.44 -38.09 -26.35
CA ASN A 68 6.45 -38.45 -25.35
C ASN A 68 5.79 -37.20 -24.75
N LEU A 69 6.57 -36.17 -24.45
CA LEU A 69 6.09 -34.89 -23.96
C LEU A 69 5.20 -34.21 -25.01
N ILE A 70 5.58 -34.25 -26.29
CA ILE A 70 4.75 -33.71 -27.37
C ILE A 70 3.43 -34.48 -27.48
N GLU A 71 3.49 -35.79 -27.65
CA GLU A 71 2.31 -36.65 -27.92
C GLU A 71 1.35 -36.71 -26.73
N ASN A 72 1.87 -36.97 -25.53
CA ASN A 72 1.03 -37.30 -24.39
C ASN A 72 0.71 -36.10 -23.49
N VAL A 73 1.44 -34.99 -23.64
CA VAL A 73 1.26 -33.80 -22.81
C VAL A 73 0.89 -32.58 -23.64
N TYR A 74 1.71 -32.19 -24.62
CA TYR A 74 1.52 -30.91 -25.33
C TYR A 74 0.42 -30.95 -26.39
N MET A 75 0.19 -32.08 -27.06
CA MET A 75 -0.86 -32.19 -28.09
C MET A 75 -2.18 -32.76 -27.56
N ARG A 76 -2.16 -33.44 -26.41
CA ARG A 76 -3.36 -34.07 -25.84
C ARG A 76 -4.26 -33.10 -25.09
N LEU A 77 -5.44 -32.79 -25.64
CA LEU A 77 -6.46 -31.96 -25.00
C LEU A 77 -6.79 -32.47 -23.59
N GLY A 78 -6.77 -31.58 -22.59
CA GLY A 78 -7.08 -31.93 -21.20
C GLY A 78 -5.89 -32.44 -20.35
N SER A 79 -4.71 -32.67 -20.92
CA SER A 79 -3.52 -33.07 -20.15
C SER A 79 -2.57 -31.89 -19.86
N SER A 80 -2.05 -31.85 -18.64
CA SER A 80 -1.04 -30.89 -18.16
C SER A 80 0.00 -31.64 -17.32
N THR A 81 1.30 -31.40 -17.57
CA THR A 81 2.39 -31.90 -16.72
C THR A 81 2.57 -31.11 -15.43
N LYS A 82 1.86 -29.99 -15.29
CA LYS A 82 1.96 -29.08 -14.14
C LYS A 82 0.96 -29.54 -13.06
N THR A 83 1.44 -30.23 -12.02
CA THR A 83 0.65 -30.73 -10.88
C THR A 83 0.15 -29.60 -9.97
N GLY A 84 -1.08 -29.72 -9.45
CA GLY A 84 -1.70 -28.82 -8.46
C GLY A 84 -3.15 -29.21 -8.12
N PRO A 85 -3.71 -28.82 -6.95
CA PRO A 85 -4.95 -29.39 -6.38
C PRO A 85 -6.26 -28.98 -7.06
N GLU A 86 -6.22 -28.10 -8.06
CA GLU A 86 -7.41 -27.64 -8.79
C GLU A 86 -7.25 -27.91 -10.29
N THR A 87 -7.47 -29.16 -10.70
CA THR A 87 -7.61 -29.58 -12.10
C THR A 87 -9.04 -29.41 -12.62
N VAL A 88 -9.82 -28.48 -12.06
CA VAL A 88 -11.14 -28.11 -12.60
C VAL A 88 -10.96 -26.97 -13.61
N GLY A 89 -10.68 -27.31 -14.87
CA GLY A 89 -10.63 -26.36 -16.00
C GLY A 89 -9.44 -26.45 -16.96
N GLY A 90 -8.62 -27.49 -16.86
CA GLY A 90 -7.35 -27.63 -17.61
C GLY A 90 -7.47 -28.14 -19.05
N PHE A 91 -8.16 -27.46 -19.96
CA PHE A 91 -8.22 -27.86 -21.39
C PHE A 91 -6.89 -27.69 -22.18
N GLY A 92 -5.75 -27.50 -21.52
CA GLY A 92 -4.49 -27.27 -22.22
C GLY A 92 -4.49 -25.95 -23.01
N ARG A 93 -5.16 -24.91 -22.48
CA ARG A 93 -5.41 -23.59 -23.09
C ARG A 93 -4.22 -22.94 -23.82
N ALA A 94 -2.99 -23.22 -23.38
CA ALA A 94 -1.77 -22.78 -24.04
C ALA A 94 -1.71 -23.16 -25.54
N ARG A 95 -2.01 -24.42 -25.87
CA ARG A 95 -1.92 -24.95 -27.24
C ARG A 95 -3.08 -24.47 -28.13
N LEU A 96 -4.20 -24.13 -27.52
CA LEU A 96 -5.29 -23.46 -28.22
C LEU A 96 -4.79 -22.12 -28.76
N LEU A 97 -4.12 -21.33 -27.90
CA LEU A 97 -3.53 -20.05 -28.28
C LEU A 97 -2.34 -20.17 -29.21
N THR A 98 -1.45 -21.16 -29.06
CA THR A 98 -0.20 -21.22 -29.83
C THR A 98 -0.30 -22.07 -31.10
N CYS A 99 -1.36 -22.88 -31.25
CA CYS A 99 -1.49 -23.84 -32.35
C CYS A 99 -2.92 -23.92 -32.91
N PHE A 100 -3.86 -24.52 -32.18
CA PHE A 100 -5.11 -25.05 -32.77
C PHE A 100 -6.09 -23.98 -33.29
N SER A 101 -5.97 -22.73 -32.83
CA SER A 101 -6.84 -21.63 -33.25
C SER A 101 -6.35 -20.86 -34.50
N HIS A 102 -5.20 -21.26 -35.06
CA HIS A 102 -4.56 -20.54 -36.16
C HIS A 102 -4.68 -21.26 -37.50
N GLU A 103 -4.20 -20.64 -38.58
CA GLU A 103 -4.33 -21.22 -39.91
C GLU A 103 -3.59 -22.54 -40.02
N ARG A 104 -2.30 -22.50 -39.67
CA ARG A 104 -1.39 -23.64 -39.63
C ARG A 104 -0.36 -23.42 -38.55
N TYR A 105 0.19 -24.50 -38.05
CA TYR A 105 1.32 -24.44 -37.14
C TYR A 105 2.33 -25.54 -37.43
N LYS A 106 3.58 -25.25 -37.06
CA LYS A 106 4.69 -26.20 -37.11
C LYS A 106 5.48 -26.09 -35.82
N ILE A 107 5.75 -27.21 -35.18
CA ILE A 107 6.60 -27.29 -33.99
C ILE A 107 7.84 -28.10 -34.34
N ARG A 108 9.00 -27.62 -33.94
CA ARG A 108 10.25 -28.36 -34.02
C ARG A 108 10.95 -28.34 -32.67
N SER A 109 11.20 -29.51 -32.11
CA SER A 109 11.90 -29.64 -30.83
C SER A 109 12.69 -30.95 -30.81
N SER A 110 13.95 -30.89 -30.41
CA SER A 110 14.87 -32.03 -30.58
C SER A 110 14.86 -32.56 -32.03
N ASN A 111 14.66 -33.85 -32.26
CA ASN A 111 14.50 -34.47 -33.56
C ASN A 111 13.04 -34.50 -34.07
N ILE A 112 12.09 -33.94 -33.32
CA ILE A 112 10.66 -34.04 -33.63
C ILE A 112 10.20 -32.85 -34.45
N VAL A 113 9.36 -33.13 -35.46
CA VAL A 113 8.60 -32.12 -36.21
C VAL A 113 7.12 -32.46 -36.12
N VAL A 114 6.33 -31.47 -35.75
CA VAL A 114 4.86 -31.50 -35.80
C VAL A 114 4.42 -30.53 -36.87
N ASP A 115 3.60 -30.97 -37.81
CA ASP A 115 2.96 -30.13 -38.83
C ASP A 115 1.44 -30.29 -38.63
N GLY A 116 0.69 -29.20 -38.44
CA GLY A 116 -0.74 -29.29 -38.11
C GLY A 116 -1.60 -28.09 -38.50
N GLU A 117 -2.91 -28.34 -38.49
CA GLU A 117 -4.00 -27.39 -38.78
C GLU A 117 -5.22 -27.74 -37.92
N GLY A 118 -5.69 -26.79 -37.10
CA GLY A 118 -6.75 -27.08 -36.13
C GLY A 118 -6.31 -28.14 -35.10
N ALA A 119 -7.14 -29.16 -34.87
CA ALA A 119 -6.79 -30.31 -34.03
C ALA A 119 -6.03 -31.42 -34.79
N ASP A 120 -5.93 -31.32 -36.12
CA ASP A 120 -5.32 -32.35 -36.96
C ASP A 120 -3.82 -32.07 -37.13
N TYR A 121 -2.99 -33.10 -36.91
CA TYR A 121 -1.54 -32.95 -37.02
C TYR A 121 -0.83 -34.26 -37.36
N ALA A 122 0.35 -34.13 -37.95
CA ALA A 122 1.29 -35.22 -38.19
C ALA A 122 2.56 -35.00 -37.35
N ILE A 123 3.04 -36.05 -36.69
CA ILE A 123 4.31 -36.07 -35.98
C ILE A 123 5.28 -36.94 -36.75
N ARG A 124 6.51 -36.43 -36.94
CA ARG A 124 7.60 -37.17 -37.57
C ARG A 124 8.93 -36.92 -36.87
N GLU A 125 9.79 -37.91 -36.94
CA GLU A 125 11.17 -37.80 -36.49
C GLU A 125 12.07 -37.40 -37.67
N THR A 126 13.10 -36.62 -37.38
CA THR A 126 14.07 -36.11 -38.35
C THR A 126 15.48 -36.34 -37.85
N GLU A 127 16.43 -36.57 -38.74
CA GLU A 127 17.83 -36.83 -38.33
C GLU A 127 18.46 -35.60 -37.63
N LYS A 128 18.04 -34.40 -38.03
CA LYS A 128 18.61 -33.14 -37.52
C LYS A 128 17.91 -32.67 -36.25
N ARG A 129 18.56 -32.92 -35.10
CA ARG A 129 18.17 -32.35 -33.81
C ARG A 129 18.34 -30.83 -33.78
N VAL A 130 17.40 -30.15 -33.14
CA VAL A 130 17.50 -28.73 -32.76
C VAL A 130 17.60 -28.57 -31.26
N ARG A 131 18.25 -27.50 -30.83
CA ARG A 131 18.27 -27.07 -29.43
C ARG A 131 17.02 -26.24 -29.16
N GLY A 132 16.39 -26.44 -27.99
CA GLY A 132 15.17 -25.76 -27.60
C GLY A 132 13.96 -26.13 -28.47
N THR A 133 13.02 -25.20 -28.54
CA THR A 133 11.78 -25.36 -29.32
C THR A 133 11.64 -24.21 -30.31
N ALA A 134 11.20 -24.53 -31.53
CA ALA A 134 10.77 -23.56 -32.53
C ALA A 134 9.31 -23.82 -32.89
N VAL A 135 8.49 -22.77 -32.87
CA VAL A 135 7.07 -22.77 -33.23
C VAL A 135 6.88 -21.76 -34.37
N SER A 136 6.39 -22.24 -35.51
CA SER A 136 5.93 -21.39 -36.61
C SER A 136 4.42 -21.42 -36.66
N VAL A 137 3.77 -20.27 -36.78
CA VAL A 137 2.31 -20.15 -36.80
C VAL A 137 1.89 -19.20 -37.90
N ASP A 138 0.97 -19.63 -38.75
CA ASP A 138 0.36 -18.80 -39.79
C ASP A 138 -0.93 -18.19 -39.25
N ILE A 139 -1.03 -16.86 -39.27
CA ILE A 139 -2.15 -16.11 -38.71
C ILE A 139 -2.72 -15.17 -39.77
N GLU A 140 -4.04 -15.10 -39.85
CA GLU A 140 -4.75 -14.22 -40.80
C GLU A 140 -4.20 -12.78 -40.75
N ALA A 141 -3.91 -12.22 -41.93
CA ALA A 141 -3.27 -10.90 -42.08
C ALA A 141 -3.99 -9.77 -41.32
N LYS A 142 -5.33 -9.85 -41.19
CA LYS A 142 -6.15 -8.87 -40.46
C LYS A 142 -5.73 -8.68 -39.00
N HIS A 143 -5.01 -9.63 -38.41
CA HIS A 143 -4.53 -9.56 -37.03
C HIS A 143 -3.11 -8.99 -36.87
N SER A 144 -2.41 -8.69 -37.97
CA SER A 144 -0.99 -8.31 -37.97
C SER A 144 -0.67 -7.14 -37.04
N TYR A 145 -1.40 -6.03 -37.17
CA TYR A 145 -1.21 -4.84 -36.33
C TYR A 145 -1.46 -5.14 -34.84
N GLY A 146 -2.55 -5.86 -34.55
CA GLY A 146 -2.89 -6.25 -33.20
C GLY A 146 -1.86 -7.18 -32.54
N LEU A 147 -1.30 -8.12 -33.31
CA LEU A 147 -0.22 -8.99 -32.86
C LEU A 147 1.04 -8.20 -32.51
N MET A 148 1.44 -7.25 -33.36
CA MET A 148 2.62 -6.41 -33.09
C MET A 148 2.40 -5.54 -31.85
N ARG A 149 1.20 -4.96 -31.69
CA ARG A 149 0.84 -4.22 -30.48
C ARG A 149 0.88 -5.11 -29.23
N GLY A 150 0.36 -6.33 -29.32
CA GLY A 150 0.39 -7.31 -28.23
C GLY A 150 1.81 -7.72 -27.84
N LEU A 151 2.69 -7.94 -28.82
CA LEU A 151 4.11 -8.24 -28.58
C LEU A 151 4.74 -7.10 -27.78
N ARG A 152 4.58 -5.86 -28.23
CA ARG A 152 5.10 -4.70 -27.51
C ARG A 152 4.53 -4.59 -26.09
N ALA A 153 3.22 -4.78 -25.92
CA ALA A 153 2.59 -4.66 -24.61
C ALA A 153 3.22 -5.64 -23.60
N VAL A 154 3.29 -6.93 -23.95
CA VAL A 154 3.89 -7.97 -23.11
C VAL A 154 5.36 -7.66 -22.80
N LEU A 155 6.16 -7.33 -23.82
CA LEU A 155 7.58 -7.04 -23.63
C LEU A 155 7.80 -5.79 -22.78
N LYS A 156 7.05 -4.71 -23.04
CA LYS A 156 7.19 -3.45 -22.29
C LYS A 156 6.83 -3.63 -20.82
N GLN A 157 5.77 -4.38 -20.54
CA GLN A 157 5.25 -4.58 -19.19
C GLN A 157 6.00 -5.67 -18.42
N SER A 158 6.78 -6.52 -19.09
CA SER A 158 7.59 -7.56 -18.44
C SER A 158 8.96 -7.02 -17.99
N SER A 159 9.70 -7.87 -17.27
CA SER A 159 11.07 -7.67 -16.79
C SER A 159 11.83 -8.99 -16.84
N ILE A 160 12.14 -9.45 -18.05
CA ILE A 160 12.78 -10.75 -18.30
C ILE A 160 14.30 -10.56 -18.46
N ARG A 161 15.09 -11.49 -17.93
CA ARG A 161 16.57 -11.38 -17.91
C ARG A 161 17.27 -11.87 -19.18
N LEU A 162 16.54 -12.53 -20.08
CA LEU A 162 17.11 -13.10 -21.31
C LEU A 162 16.96 -12.15 -22.51
N PRO A 163 17.91 -12.14 -23.46
CA PRO A 163 17.81 -11.38 -24.70
C PRO A 163 16.69 -11.91 -25.61
N ILE A 164 15.87 -10.98 -26.12
CA ILE A 164 14.89 -11.23 -27.17
C ILE A 164 15.35 -10.53 -28.45
N LEU A 165 15.66 -11.35 -29.45
CA LEU A 165 16.10 -10.94 -30.78
C LEU A 165 14.91 -10.99 -31.73
N MET A 166 14.73 -9.96 -32.53
CA MET A 166 13.52 -9.75 -33.33
C MET A 166 13.88 -9.33 -34.75
N ASP A 167 13.27 -10.01 -35.72
CA ASP A 167 13.37 -9.75 -37.15
C ASP A 167 11.94 -9.62 -37.69
N LEU A 168 11.38 -8.41 -37.64
CA LEU A 168 9.95 -8.17 -37.80
C LEU A 168 9.65 -7.52 -39.15
N CYS A 169 8.51 -7.87 -39.76
CA CYS A 169 7.97 -7.13 -40.90
C CYS A 169 7.86 -5.63 -40.57
N GLY A 170 8.44 -4.78 -41.43
CA GLY A 170 8.34 -3.33 -41.29
C GLY A 170 6.97 -2.77 -41.67
N ALA A 171 6.27 -3.41 -42.62
CA ALA A 171 4.97 -3.00 -43.12
C ALA A 171 4.09 -4.22 -43.46
N ASP A 172 2.78 -4.00 -43.51
CA ASP A 172 1.80 -4.97 -43.99
C ASP A 172 1.72 -4.99 -45.54
N PRO A 173 0.92 -5.87 -46.16
CA PRO A 173 0.81 -5.95 -47.62
C PRO A 173 0.21 -4.70 -48.27
N SER A 174 -0.46 -3.83 -47.50
CA SER A 174 -0.95 -2.53 -47.97
C SER A 174 0.12 -1.43 -47.90
N GLY A 175 1.27 -1.71 -47.28
CA GLY A 175 2.33 -0.74 -47.03
C GLY A 175 2.18 0.01 -45.70
N ALA A 176 1.19 -0.32 -44.87
CA ALA A 176 1.01 0.31 -43.57
C ALA A 176 2.10 -0.15 -42.59
N PRO A 177 2.72 0.76 -41.82
CA PRO A 177 3.80 0.41 -40.91
C PRO A 177 3.33 -0.52 -39.79
N LEU A 178 4.10 -1.57 -39.51
CA LEU A 178 3.81 -2.57 -38.48
C LEU A 178 4.72 -2.49 -37.25
N ASN A 179 5.80 -1.72 -37.29
CA ASN A 179 6.72 -1.62 -36.16
C ASN A 179 5.99 -1.07 -34.92
N PRO A 180 5.82 -1.87 -33.85
CA PRO A 180 5.09 -1.41 -32.68
C PRO A 180 5.97 -0.57 -31.75
N PHE A 181 7.30 -0.68 -31.85
CA PHE A 181 8.26 -0.19 -30.86
C PHE A 181 8.60 1.28 -31.01
N GLN A 182 8.77 1.95 -29.87
CA GLN A 182 9.30 3.30 -29.81
C GLN A 182 10.84 3.28 -29.81
N GLY A 183 11.48 4.37 -30.23
CA GLY A 183 12.93 4.40 -30.55
C GLY A 183 13.88 4.00 -29.41
N ASN A 184 13.45 4.05 -28.15
CA ASN A 184 14.24 3.62 -26.99
C ASN A 184 13.92 2.20 -26.49
N GLU A 185 13.02 1.48 -27.15
CA GLU A 185 12.54 0.16 -26.70
C GLU A 185 13.25 -1.01 -27.41
N ALA A 186 13.84 -0.74 -28.57
CA ALA A 186 14.60 -1.71 -29.34
C ALA A 186 15.94 -1.11 -29.78
N GLN A 187 17.00 -1.91 -29.67
CA GLN A 187 18.33 -1.59 -30.16
C GLN A 187 18.57 -2.35 -31.47
N THR A 188 18.97 -1.65 -32.52
CA THR A 188 19.38 -2.29 -33.79
C THR A 188 20.81 -2.82 -33.65
N LEU A 189 21.01 -4.10 -33.96
CA LEU A 189 22.33 -4.74 -33.99
C LEU A 189 22.98 -4.56 -35.37
N GLU A 190 24.29 -4.82 -35.48
CA GLU A 190 25.07 -4.66 -36.71
C GLU A 190 24.50 -5.44 -37.91
N ASN A 191 23.85 -6.57 -37.66
CA ASN A 191 23.23 -7.42 -38.67
C ASN A 191 21.78 -7.02 -39.03
N GLY A 192 21.31 -5.86 -38.55
CA GLY A 192 19.95 -5.37 -38.77
C GLY A 192 18.87 -6.00 -37.87
N THR A 193 19.22 -7.01 -37.05
CA THR A 193 18.27 -7.61 -36.08
C THR A 193 18.01 -6.64 -34.93
N LEU A 194 16.77 -6.58 -34.44
CA LEU A 194 16.40 -5.78 -33.28
C LEU A 194 16.59 -6.58 -31.99
N ARG A 195 17.12 -5.95 -30.96
CA ARG A 195 17.15 -6.49 -29.59
C ARG A 195 16.22 -5.67 -28.71
N PHE A 196 15.28 -6.31 -28.05
CA PHE A 196 14.42 -5.59 -27.10
C PHE A 196 15.20 -5.19 -25.84
N VAL A 197 15.12 -3.91 -25.48
CA VAL A 197 15.80 -3.30 -24.32
C VAL A 197 14.85 -2.45 -23.47
N GLY A 198 13.60 -2.29 -23.90
CA GLY A 198 12.63 -1.35 -23.34
C GLY A 198 11.86 -1.82 -22.10
N TRP A 199 12.28 -2.88 -21.42
CA TRP A 199 11.58 -3.47 -20.27
C TRP A 199 11.20 -2.43 -19.21
N SER A 200 10.02 -2.57 -18.60
CA SER A 200 9.65 -1.74 -17.45
C SER A 200 10.35 -2.26 -16.19
N ARG A 201 11.10 -1.37 -15.55
CA ARG A 201 11.87 -1.71 -14.35
C ARG A 201 10.93 -1.93 -13.16
N LYS A 202 11.23 -2.99 -12.42
CA LYS A 202 10.67 -3.22 -11.09
C LYS A 202 11.01 -2.01 -10.21
N GLY A 203 9.97 -1.42 -9.63
CA GLY A 203 10.08 -0.24 -8.79
C GLY A 203 10.56 -0.55 -7.38
N LYS A 204 10.41 0.42 -6.50
CA LYS A 204 10.68 0.23 -5.07
C LYS A 204 9.59 -0.68 -4.48
N HIS A 205 9.96 -1.69 -3.70
CA HIS A 205 9.01 -2.46 -2.88
C HIS A 205 8.29 -1.56 -1.89
N PHE A 206 7.01 -1.80 -1.63
CA PHE A 206 6.27 -1.03 -0.62
C PHE A 206 5.31 -1.86 0.23
N ALA A 207 4.80 -2.99 -0.26
CA ALA A 207 3.88 -3.83 0.50
C ALA A 207 3.88 -5.26 -0.03
N ASP A 208 3.44 -6.18 0.82
CA ASP A 208 3.16 -7.57 0.47
C ASP A 208 1.67 -7.84 0.76
N LEU A 209 1.05 -8.66 -0.08
CA LEU A 209 -0.31 -9.16 0.13
C LEU A 209 -0.23 -10.60 0.58
N GLU A 210 -0.85 -10.90 1.71
CA GLU A 210 -0.66 -12.16 2.44
C GLU A 210 -2.00 -12.66 2.99
N ASP A 211 -2.14 -13.98 3.05
CA ASP A 211 -3.22 -14.66 3.76
C ASP A 211 -2.64 -15.72 4.72
N ASP A 212 -3.48 -16.60 5.27
CA ASP A 212 -3.06 -17.67 6.18
C ASP A 212 -2.02 -18.64 5.59
N LYS A 213 -1.87 -18.68 4.25
CA LYS A 213 -0.87 -19.49 3.53
C LYS A 213 0.40 -18.69 3.21
N GLY A 214 0.49 -17.43 3.63
CA GLY A 214 1.64 -16.53 3.45
C GLY A 214 1.48 -15.55 2.29
N ALA A 215 2.58 -14.93 1.87
CA ALA A 215 2.57 -13.91 0.82
C ALA A 215 2.20 -14.49 -0.56
N TRP A 216 1.20 -13.91 -1.20
CA TRP A 216 0.76 -14.26 -2.56
C TRP A 216 1.11 -13.20 -3.60
N ALA A 217 1.41 -11.96 -3.19
CA ALA A 217 1.93 -10.93 -4.08
C ALA A 217 2.89 -9.95 -3.38
N HIS A 218 3.86 -9.47 -4.15
CA HIS A 218 4.79 -8.42 -3.76
C HIS A 218 4.50 -7.16 -4.59
N LEU A 219 4.21 -6.05 -3.91
CA LEU A 219 3.83 -4.80 -4.53
C LEU A 219 5.02 -3.83 -4.63
N HIS A 220 5.20 -3.29 -5.83
CA HIS A 220 6.27 -2.35 -6.14
C HIS A 220 5.70 -1.10 -6.81
N VAL A 221 6.33 0.04 -6.57
CA VAL A 221 5.91 1.33 -7.13
C VAL A 221 7.05 1.95 -7.96
N SER A 222 6.71 2.34 -9.18
CA SER A 222 7.61 2.97 -10.14
C SER A 222 7.09 4.36 -10.50
N ARG A 223 7.90 5.39 -10.19
CA ARG A 223 7.59 6.80 -10.47
C ARG A 223 8.41 7.41 -11.62
N GLY A 224 9.45 6.72 -12.09
CA GLY A 224 10.39 7.22 -13.10
C GLY A 224 9.81 7.37 -14.52
N THR A 225 10.62 7.88 -15.44
CA THR A 225 10.26 8.12 -16.85
C THR A 225 9.96 6.85 -17.64
N THR A 226 10.48 5.70 -17.20
CA THR A 226 10.20 4.39 -17.79
C THR A 226 8.94 3.72 -17.24
N ALA A 227 8.26 4.35 -16.28
CA ALA A 227 7.05 3.82 -15.67
C ALA A 227 5.83 4.02 -16.56
N VAL A 228 5.01 2.99 -16.71
CA VAL A 228 3.70 3.05 -17.35
C VAL A 228 2.71 3.65 -16.36
N LYS A 229 2.54 4.97 -16.43
CA LYS A 229 1.70 5.75 -15.52
C LYS A 229 0.24 5.28 -15.53
N ASN A 230 -0.42 5.41 -14.38
CA ASN A 230 -1.84 5.07 -14.19
C ASN A 230 -2.17 3.60 -14.45
N ARG A 231 -1.20 2.71 -14.21
CA ARG A 231 -1.34 1.27 -14.46
C ARG A 231 -0.79 0.44 -13.31
N ALA A 232 -1.51 -0.61 -12.98
CA ALA A 232 -0.99 -1.75 -12.26
C ALA A 232 -0.66 -2.86 -13.25
N VAL A 233 0.58 -3.33 -13.26
CA VAL A 233 1.03 -4.45 -14.09
C VAL A 233 1.19 -5.67 -13.20
N VAL A 234 0.39 -6.70 -13.47
CA VAL A 234 0.44 -7.97 -12.75
C VAL A 234 1.40 -8.92 -13.46
N ARG A 235 2.32 -9.53 -12.71
CA ARG A 235 3.39 -10.36 -13.24
C ARG A 235 3.53 -11.67 -12.48
N VAL A 236 4.10 -12.67 -13.14
CA VAL A 236 4.62 -13.90 -12.54
C VAL A 236 6.02 -14.11 -13.09
N ASP A 237 7.01 -14.28 -12.21
CA ASP A 237 8.43 -14.44 -12.58
C ASP A 237 8.93 -13.37 -13.57
N GLY A 238 8.46 -12.13 -13.39
CA GLY A 238 8.80 -11.00 -14.23
C GLY A 238 8.07 -10.94 -15.57
N ILE A 239 7.22 -11.91 -15.93
CA ILE A 239 6.42 -11.89 -17.15
C ILE A 239 5.08 -11.24 -16.86
N ALA A 240 4.71 -10.24 -17.66
CA ALA A 240 3.40 -9.58 -17.57
C ALA A 240 2.27 -10.54 -17.92
N MET A 241 1.32 -10.67 -16.99
CA MET A 241 0.08 -11.43 -17.18
C MET A 241 -0.98 -10.53 -17.79
N TYR A 242 -1.31 -9.44 -17.11
CA TYR A 242 -2.27 -8.42 -17.55
C TYR A 242 -1.98 -7.09 -16.84
N ASP A 243 -2.68 -6.04 -17.25
CA ASP A 243 -2.63 -4.74 -16.59
C ASP A 243 -4.03 -4.21 -16.28
N GLU A 244 -4.15 -3.47 -15.18
CA GLU A 244 -5.36 -2.74 -14.80
C GLU A 244 -5.06 -1.25 -14.68
N HIS A 245 -6.09 -0.43 -14.79
CA HIS A 245 -5.98 1.00 -14.52
C HIS A 245 -5.89 1.27 -13.02
N VAL A 246 -5.03 2.21 -12.63
CA VAL A 246 -4.97 2.74 -11.26
C VAL A 246 -5.10 4.25 -11.33
N SER A 247 -5.97 4.81 -10.50
CA SER A 247 -6.22 6.25 -10.38
C SER A 247 -5.11 6.99 -9.60
N ALA A 248 -3.85 6.64 -9.87
CA ALA A 248 -2.67 7.28 -9.28
C ALA A 248 -1.61 7.52 -10.37
N PRO A 249 -0.84 8.62 -10.32
CA PRO A 249 0.16 8.97 -11.34
C PRO A 249 1.47 8.14 -11.22
N VAL A 250 1.33 6.84 -10.97
CA VAL A 250 2.41 5.88 -10.77
C VAL A 250 2.18 4.62 -11.61
N GLN A 251 3.23 3.83 -11.79
CA GLN A 251 3.08 2.42 -12.16
C GLN A 251 3.14 1.59 -10.88
N VAL A 252 2.15 0.74 -10.65
CA VAL A 252 2.22 -0.32 -9.65
C VAL A 252 2.63 -1.60 -10.35
N THR A 253 3.53 -2.36 -9.77
CA THR A 253 3.88 -3.71 -10.22
C THR A 253 3.47 -4.68 -9.13
N VAL A 254 2.62 -5.63 -9.51
CA VAL A 254 2.11 -6.70 -8.64
C VAL A 254 2.82 -7.98 -9.07
N ASP A 255 3.92 -8.31 -8.41
CA ASP A 255 4.65 -9.56 -8.68
C ASP A 255 4.04 -10.68 -7.84
N LEU A 256 3.30 -11.58 -8.47
CA LEU A 256 2.69 -12.72 -7.80
C LEU A 256 3.74 -13.78 -7.44
N SER A 257 3.57 -14.43 -6.29
CA SER A 257 4.38 -15.58 -5.90
C SER A 257 4.17 -16.73 -6.90
N ALA A 258 5.24 -17.24 -7.50
CA ALA A 258 5.17 -18.18 -8.62
C ALA A 258 4.46 -19.50 -8.26
N ASP A 259 4.72 -20.00 -7.06
CA ASP A 259 4.10 -21.17 -6.44
C ASP A 259 2.60 -21.00 -6.20
N ARG A 260 2.16 -19.78 -5.89
CA ARG A 260 0.75 -19.45 -5.66
C ARG A 260 0.01 -18.90 -6.88
N SER A 261 0.73 -18.55 -7.95
CA SER A 261 0.17 -17.88 -9.13
C SER A 261 -1.04 -18.59 -9.75
N ARG A 262 -1.12 -19.92 -9.67
CA ARG A 262 -2.26 -20.72 -10.20
C ARG A 262 -3.52 -20.66 -9.34
N GLU A 263 -3.34 -20.50 -8.04
CA GLU A 263 -4.42 -20.25 -7.10
C GLU A 263 -4.96 -18.82 -7.30
N VAL A 264 -4.05 -17.86 -7.48
CA VAL A 264 -4.40 -16.43 -7.55
C VAL A 264 -4.98 -16.02 -8.91
N LEU A 265 -4.45 -16.54 -10.01
CA LEU A 265 -4.89 -16.17 -11.37
C LEU A 265 -6.11 -16.98 -11.83
N THR A 266 -6.87 -16.38 -12.73
CA THR A 266 -7.83 -17.09 -13.59
C THR A 266 -7.12 -18.04 -14.55
N ALA A 267 -7.84 -19.02 -15.09
CA ALA A 267 -7.28 -20.00 -16.02
C ALA A 267 -6.74 -19.37 -17.33
N SER A 268 -7.27 -18.24 -17.77
CA SER A 268 -6.81 -17.43 -18.90
C SER A 268 -5.60 -16.53 -18.56
N ARG A 269 -5.28 -16.38 -17.27
CA ARG A 269 -4.20 -15.53 -16.72
C ARG A 269 -4.31 -14.06 -17.14
N ASP A 270 -5.53 -13.58 -17.39
CA ASP A 270 -5.84 -12.20 -17.76
C ASP A 270 -6.58 -11.44 -16.65
N SER A 271 -6.79 -12.10 -15.50
CA SER A 271 -7.33 -11.52 -14.28
C SER A 271 -6.95 -12.39 -13.06
N ILE A 272 -7.10 -11.85 -11.86
CA ILE A 272 -7.00 -12.58 -10.58
C ILE A 272 -8.38 -12.93 -10.03
N ARG A 273 -8.47 -14.00 -9.24
CA ARG A 273 -9.72 -14.49 -8.66
C ARG A 273 -10.27 -13.51 -7.62
N GLY A 274 -11.58 -13.56 -7.38
CA GLY A 274 -12.34 -12.52 -6.68
C GLY A 274 -11.85 -12.19 -5.26
N GLU A 275 -11.44 -13.19 -4.48
CA GLU A 275 -10.91 -13.01 -3.12
C GLU A 275 -9.63 -12.16 -3.09
N PHE A 276 -8.62 -12.55 -3.87
CA PHE A 276 -7.38 -11.79 -4.05
C PHE A 276 -7.61 -10.44 -4.72
N ARG A 277 -8.57 -10.37 -5.65
CA ARG A 277 -8.94 -9.11 -6.31
C ARG A 277 -9.46 -8.09 -5.33
N THR A 278 -10.30 -8.51 -4.39
CA THR A 278 -10.89 -7.62 -3.38
C THR A 278 -9.80 -6.98 -2.53
N GLU A 279 -8.82 -7.76 -2.09
CA GLU A 279 -7.67 -7.27 -1.34
C GLU A 279 -6.81 -6.29 -2.15
N LEU A 280 -6.46 -6.64 -3.40
CA LEU A 280 -5.69 -5.76 -4.28
C LEU A 280 -6.42 -4.43 -4.57
N MET A 281 -7.74 -4.47 -4.78
CA MET A 281 -8.52 -3.27 -5.04
C MET A 281 -8.58 -2.33 -3.83
N LYS A 282 -8.60 -2.86 -2.60
CA LYS A 282 -8.49 -2.02 -1.39
C LYS A 282 -7.22 -1.18 -1.44
N PHE A 283 -6.08 -1.78 -1.80
CA PHE A 283 -4.82 -1.06 -1.96
C PHE A 283 -4.86 -0.02 -3.08
N PHE A 284 -5.48 -0.31 -4.22
CA PHE A 284 -5.58 0.67 -5.32
C PHE A 284 -6.48 1.85 -4.96
N SER A 285 -7.59 1.61 -4.26
CA SER A 285 -8.47 2.67 -3.76
C SER A 285 -7.75 3.55 -2.75
N GLN A 286 -7.03 2.95 -1.80
CA GLN A 286 -6.19 3.70 -0.86
C GLN A 286 -5.14 4.52 -1.61
N ALA A 287 -4.41 3.90 -2.56
CA ALA A 287 -3.38 4.59 -3.33
C ALA A 287 -3.92 5.76 -4.16
N ALA A 288 -5.17 5.70 -4.61
CA ALA A 288 -5.84 6.81 -5.28
C ALA A 288 -6.14 7.96 -4.31
N ALA A 289 -6.54 7.65 -3.07
CA ALA A 289 -6.83 8.63 -2.03
C ALA A 289 -5.56 9.30 -1.46
N ASP A 290 -4.48 8.53 -1.24
CA ASP A 290 -3.24 9.03 -0.62
C ASP A 290 -1.96 8.35 -1.17
N HIS A 291 -1.66 8.59 -2.46
CA HIS A 291 -0.40 8.15 -3.11
C HIS A 291 0.87 8.76 -2.46
N GLU A 292 0.70 9.81 -1.66
CA GLU A 292 1.58 10.33 -0.62
C GLU A 292 2.34 9.31 0.22
N THR A 293 1.52 8.53 0.93
CA THR A 293 1.88 7.87 2.19
C THR A 293 1.94 6.36 2.02
N ILE A 294 1.04 5.79 1.21
CA ILE A 294 0.90 4.34 1.00
C ILE A 294 2.12 3.72 0.34
N PHE A 295 2.77 4.49 -0.52
CA PHE A 295 3.94 4.05 -1.28
C PHE A 295 5.27 4.30 -0.57
N ARG A 296 5.25 4.56 0.76
CA ARG A 296 6.45 4.72 1.57
C ARG A 296 6.84 3.44 2.29
N GLU A 297 8.15 3.24 2.33
CA GLU A 297 8.79 2.27 3.20
C GLU A 297 8.74 2.83 4.63
N LYS A 298 8.15 2.09 5.58
CA LYS A 298 8.22 2.43 7.01
C LYS A 298 9.68 2.41 7.45
N SER A 299 10.36 3.56 7.47
CA SER A 299 11.80 3.64 7.73
C SER A 299 12.09 4.12 9.16
N ARG A 300 13.01 3.40 9.84
CA ARG A 300 13.46 3.55 11.23
C ARG A 300 12.35 3.43 12.28
N THR A 301 12.67 2.80 13.41
CA THR A 301 11.75 2.72 14.56
C THR A 301 11.34 4.15 14.93
N PRO A 302 10.08 4.53 14.73
CA PRO A 302 9.67 5.90 14.98
C PRO A 302 9.82 6.20 16.46
N GLU A 303 10.38 7.37 16.78
CA GLU A 303 10.47 7.83 18.16
C GLU A 303 9.08 8.29 18.60
N THR A 304 8.52 7.61 19.59
CA THR A 304 7.27 7.99 20.23
C THR A 304 7.54 8.35 21.68
N HIS A 305 7.22 9.59 22.06
CA HIS A 305 7.22 10.01 23.44
C HIS A 305 5.80 10.31 23.88
N LEU A 306 5.34 9.62 24.92
CA LEU A 306 4.07 9.87 25.57
C LEU A 306 4.36 10.56 26.90
N LEU A 307 3.98 11.83 27.01
CA LEU A 307 4.27 12.67 28.17
C LEU A 307 2.95 12.86 28.93
N GLY A 308 2.84 12.23 30.10
CA GLY A 308 1.66 12.30 30.96
C GLY A 308 1.71 13.47 31.95
N VAL A 309 0.56 13.79 32.54
CA VAL A 309 0.46 14.75 33.64
C VAL A 309 0.14 13.99 34.93
N SER A 310 0.74 14.39 36.05
CA SER A 310 0.47 13.81 37.37
C SER A 310 -1.03 13.71 37.64
N GLY A 311 -1.52 12.50 37.93
CA GLY A 311 -2.93 12.23 38.26
C GLY A 311 -3.87 11.95 37.08
N THR A 312 -3.49 12.18 35.82
CA THR A 312 -4.33 11.87 34.64
C THR A 312 -3.90 10.63 33.85
N GLY A 313 -2.75 10.04 34.18
CA GLY A 313 -2.16 8.99 33.36
C GLY A 313 -1.70 9.52 32.00
N SER A 314 -1.36 8.62 31.09
CA SER A 314 -0.72 8.99 29.81
C SER A 314 -1.68 9.51 28.73
N GLY A 315 -2.94 9.75 29.04
CA GLY A 315 -3.98 10.23 28.12
C GLY A 315 -5.32 10.50 28.84
N PHE A 316 -6.23 11.19 28.15
CA PHE A 316 -7.57 11.48 28.64
C PHE A 316 -8.49 10.26 28.50
N ALA A 317 -9.37 10.03 29.47
CA ALA A 317 -10.46 9.07 29.30
C ALA A 317 -11.44 9.57 28.22
N LEU A 318 -12.01 8.66 27.44
CA LEU A 318 -13.13 9.00 26.58
C LEU A 318 -14.35 9.40 27.42
N PRO A 319 -15.11 10.43 27.03
CA PRO A 319 -16.34 10.82 27.71
C PRO A 319 -17.35 9.65 27.74
N ARG A 320 -17.83 9.30 28.94
CA ARG A 320 -18.94 8.33 29.08
C ARG A 320 -20.26 9.06 28.89
N ARG A 321 -21.18 8.48 28.10
CA ARG A 321 -22.56 8.94 28.07
C ARG A 321 -23.20 8.63 29.42
N GLY A 322 -23.49 9.65 30.23
CA GLY A 322 -24.26 9.47 31.45
C GLY A 322 -25.68 9.01 31.09
N HIS A 323 -26.10 7.84 31.57
CA HIS A 323 -27.53 7.58 31.72
C HIS A 323 -28.07 8.64 32.68
N VAL A 324 -28.86 9.59 32.17
CA VAL A 324 -29.69 10.44 33.01
C VAL A 324 -30.74 9.52 33.64
N GLN A 325 -30.43 8.91 34.78
CA GLN A 325 -31.47 8.49 35.70
C GLN A 325 -31.85 9.72 36.52
N ALA A 326 -33.13 10.08 36.44
CA ALA A 326 -33.72 11.08 37.30
C ALA A 326 -33.40 10.74 38.77
N GLU A 327 -32.80 11.67 39.49
CA GLU A 327 -32.61 11.55 40.94
C GLU A 327 -33.99 11.62 41.61
N GLU A 328 -34.58 10.46 41.91
CA GLU A 328 -35.56 10.36 42.99
C GLU A 328 -34.81 10.39 44.32
N THR A 329 -34.95 11.51 45.01
CA THR A 329 -34.45 11.74 46.35
C THR A 329 -35.11 10.74 47.31
N THR A 330 -34.37 9.73 47.78
CA THR A 330 -34.74 9.01 49.01
C THR A 330 -33.58 9.01 49.99
N GLN A 331 -33.78 9.80 51.05
CA GLN A 331 -32.96 9.79 52.25
C GLN A 331 -33.07 8.44 52.95
N THR A 332 -31.93 7.80 53.27
CA THR A 332 -31.85 6.95 54.46
C THR A 332 -30.43 6.93 55.04
N LYS A 333 -30.37 7.02 56.37
CA LYS A 333 -29.21 7.18 57.26
C LYS A 333 -28.27 5.96 57.31
N PRO A 334 -27.05 6.10 57.87
CA PRO A 334 -26.03 5.06 57.89
C PRO A 334 -26.22 4.09 59.07
N SER A 335 -25.83 2.83 58.87
CA SER A 335 -25.60 1.88 59.96
C SER A 335 -24.29 1.12 59.73
N SER A 336 -23.47 1.16 60.78
CA SER A 336 -22.27 0.37 61.06
C SER A 336 -22.52 -1.13 61.04
N GLU A 337 -21.53 -1.93 60.66
CA GLU A 337 -20.85 -2.89 61.56
C GLU A 337 -19.75 -3.70 60.85
N ASP A 338 -18.75 -4.05 61.67
CA ASP A 338 -17.49 -4.73 61.36
C ASP A 338 -17.62 -6.22 60.98
N LEU A 339 -16.49 -6.75 60.50
CA LEU A 339 -15.86 -8.06 60.82
C LEU A 339 -15.52 -8.94 59.59
N ALA A 340 -14.22 -9.01 59.32
CA ALA A 340 -13.57 -10.12 58.59
C ALA A 340 -13.66 -11.43 59.40
N PRO A 341 -13.41 -12.62 58.81
CA PRO A 341 -12.03 -13.13 58.83
C PRO A 341 -11.57 -14.10 57.69
N VAL A 342 -10.29 -13.98 57.35
CA VAL A 342 -9.26 -15.05 57.32
C VAL A 342 -9.21 -16.13 56.20
N VAL A 343 -8.24 -15.91 55.30
CA VAL A 343 -7.11 -16.78 54.87
C VAL A 343 -7.37 -18.12 54.14
N ARG A 344 -6.80 -18.25 52.93
CA ARG A 344 -5.79 -19.29 52.60
C ARG A 344 -4.87 -18.89 51.45
N THR A 345 -3.59 -18.81 51.80
CA THR A 345 -2.41 -18.48 50.99
C THR A 345 -1.87 -19.67 50.20
N ALA A 346 -1.30 -19.42 49.01
CA ALA A 346 -0.07 -20.10 48.56
C ALA A 346 0.71 -19.23 47.56
N ARG A 347 2.00 -19.05 47.89
CA ARG A 347 3.01 -18.10 47.38
C ARG A 347 3.58 -18.47 46.01
N LEU A 348 4.08 -17.45 45.29
CA LEU A 348 5.44 -17.52 44.73
C LEU A 348 6.17 -16.14 44.69
N LYS A 349 7.28 -16.12 45.45
CA LYS A 349 8.55 -15.35 45.39
C LYS A 349 8.61 -13.82 45.59
N ARG A 350 9.35 -13.45 46.65
CA ARG A 350 9.92 -12.14 47.00
C ARG A 350 11.28 -11.89 46.31
N SER A 351 11.50 -10.65 45.89
CA SER A 351 12.75 -9.85 45.82
C SER A 351 12.31 -8.53 45.19
N ASP A 352 12.63 -7.32 45.62
CA ASP A 352 13.52 -6.80 46.65
C ASP A 352 12.87 -5.52 47.24
N GLU A 353 13.25 -5.18 48.47
CA GLU A 353 12.96 -3.89 49.09
C GLU A 353 13.55 -2.77 48.22
N CYS A 354 12.71 -1.85 47.74
CA CYS A 354 13.16 -0.61 47.13
C CYS A 354 12.68 0.55 47.99
N ASN A 355 13.66 1.26 48.55
CA ASN A 355 13.57 2.53 49.26
C ASN A 355 12.41 3.41 48.76
N GLN A 356 11.66 3.98 49.70
CA GLN A 356 10.82 5.13 49.38
C GLN A 356 11.70 6.22 48.75
N PRO A 357 11.41 6.68 47.52
CA PRO A 357 12.18 7.75 46.92
C PRO A 357 11.97 9.03 47.73
N GLN A 358 13.06 9.64 48.18
CA GLN A 358 13.06 11.07 48.47
C GLN A 358 12.49 11.85 47.27
N PRO A 359 11.86 13.02 47.49
CA PRO A 359 11.24 13.78 46.41
C PRO A 359 12.27 14.04 45.31
N THR A 360 12.07 13.37 44.19
CA THR A 360 12.86 13.60 42.98
C THR A 360 12.53 15.01 42.50
N PRO A 361 13.50 15.80 42.02
CA PRO A 361 13.17 17.08 41.40
C PRO A 361 12.15 16.83 40.28
N ASN A 362 10.96 17.44 40.39
CA ASN A 362 9.86 17.25 39.42
C ASN A 362 10.39 17.39 38.00
N ARG A 363 10.22 16.34 37.19
CA ARG A 363 10.70 16.37 35.80
C ARG A 363 9.89 17.42 35.01
N PRO A 364 10.44 18.01 33.94
CA PRO A 364 9.71 19.02 33.17
C PRO A 364 8.33 18.57 32.67
N GLU A 365 8.19 17.28 32.32
CA GLU A 365 6.93 16.65 31.92
C GLU A 365 5.84 16.66 33.02
N ASP A 366 6.23 16.59 34.30
CA ASP A 366 5.29 16.58 35.43
C ASP A 366 4.62 17.96 35.65
N ARG A 367 5.11 19.00 34.97
CA ARG A 367 4.62 20.39 35.04
C ARG A 367 3.71 20.79 33.87
N LEU A 368 3.36 19.84 33.01
CA LEU A 368 2.46 20.06 31.88
C LEU A 368 1.00 20.18 32.35
N ARG A 369 0.20 20.98 31.61
CA ARG A 369 -1.25 21.05 31.84
C ARG A 369 -1.99 19.88 31.18
N LEU A 370 -1.55 19.48 29.99
CA LEU A 370 -2.20 18.49 29.15
C LEU A 370 -1.19 17.38 28.79
N PRO A 371 -1.61 16.10 28.73
CA PRO A 371 -0.79 15.05 28.17
C PRO A 371 -0.50 15.32 26.69
N VAL A 372 0.72 15.05 26.25
CA VAL A 372 1.17 15.30 24.88
C VAL A 372 1.91 14.09 24.31
N ALA A 373 1.60 13.75 23.06
CA ALA A 373 2.35 12.79 22.29
C ALA A 373 3.30 13.51 21.30
N LEU A 374 4.50 12.97 21.12
CA LEU A 374 5.43 13.40 20.09
C LEU A 374 5.84 12.19 19.26
N PHE A 375 5.55 12.24 17.97
CA PHE A 375 5.87 11.18 17.01
C PHE A 375 6.81 11.70 15.93
N VAL A 376 7.95 11.03 15.77
CA VAL A 376 8.99 11.42 14.81
C VAL A 376 9.33 10.20 13.96
N GLU A 377 9.05 10.26 12.67
CA GLU A 377 9.30 9.17 11.72
C GLU A 377 10.28 9.62 10.64
N SER A 378 9.82 10.43 9.68
CA SER A 378 10.65 10.91 8.57
C SER A 378 10.65 12.44 8.45
N PRO A 379 11.25 13.18 9.42
CA PRO A 379 11.31 14.63 9.34
C PRO A 379 12.36 15.11 8.34
N SER A 380 12.01 16.14 7.56
CA SER A 380 12.98 16.92 6.79
C SER A 380 14.03 17.59 7.69
N SER A 381 15.17 18.01 7.12
CA SER A 381 16.22 18.72 7.86
C SER A 381 15.69 20.00 8.54
N ALA A 382 14.77 20.71 7.89
CA ALA A 382 14.18 21.93 8.45
C ALA A 382 13.21 21.63 9.60
N GLN A 383 12.37 20.59 9.47
CA GLN A 383 11.51 20.13 10.56
C GLN A 383 12.33 19.69 11.78
N ARG A 384 13.40 18.92 11.55
CA ARG A 384 14.32 18.45 12.61
C ARG A 384 14.92 19.62 13.40
N ALA A 385 15.26 20.72 12.74
CA ALA A 385 15.79 21.92 13.38
C ALA A 385 14.78 22.63 14.32
N THR A 386 13.48 22.39 14.14
CA THR A 386 12.42 23.00 14.96
C THR A 386 11.97 22.14 16.15
N LEU A 387 12.33 20.86 16.14
CA LEU A 387 11.77 19.82 17.02
C LEU A 387 11.92 20.15 18.51
N SER A 388 13.04 20.76 18.91
CA SER A 388 13.29 21.14 20.31
C SER A 388 12.20 22.04 20.90
N ARG A 389 11.58 22.91 20.09
CA ARG A 389 10.52 23.84 20.55
C ARG A 389 9.21 23.14 20.92
N TYR A 390 9.01 21.92 20.43
CA TYR A 390 7.79 21.12 20.62
C TYR A 390 7.97 20.01 21.67
N ARG A 391 9.13 19.95 22.33
CA ARG A 391 9.34 19.08 23.49
C ARG A 391 8.91 19.80 24.77
N ALA A 392 8.30 19.06 25.70
CA ALA A 392 7.82 19.58 26.98
C ALA A 392 8.88 20.36 27.78
N ALA A 393 10.14 19.90 27.76
CA ALA A 393 11.23 20.59 28.43
C ALA A 393 11.34 22.07 28.00
N ALA A 394 11.19 22.37 26.71
CA ALA A 394 11.27 23.74 26.19
C ALA A 394 10.05 24.61 26.53
N TRP A 395 8.94 24.01 26.97
CA TRP A 395 7.71 24.73 27.37
C TRP A 395 7.79 25.21 28.82
N ALA A 396 8.54 24.46 29.63
CA ALA A 396 8.84 24.79 31.02
C ALA A 396 10.08 25.69 31.18
N GLU A 397 10.95 25.82 30.16
CA GLU A 397 12.16 26.64 30.24
C GLU A 397 11.89 28.16 30.43
N PRO A 398 12.67 28.83 31.32
CA PRO A 398 12.68 30.29 31.43
C PRO A 398 13.01 30.96 30.08
N GLY A 399 12.25 32.00 29.71
CA GLY A 399 12.41 32.71 28.43
C GLY A 399 11.47 32.25 27.31
N GLY A 400 10.66 31.21 27.53
CA GLY A 400 9.42 30.98 26.78
C GLY A 400 9.55 30.48 25.33
N LYS A 401 10.70 29.93 24.95
CA LYS A 401 10.98 29.47 23.57
C LYS A 401 9.97 28.45 23.02
N GLY A 402 9.30 27.70 23.90
CA GLY A 402 8.26 26.73 23.54
C GLY A 402 6.82 27.09 23.95
N ARG A 403 6.57 28.25 24.58
CA ARG A 403 5.22 28.62 25.08
C ARG A 403 4.17 28.69 23.98
N ASN A 404 4.53 29.20 22.80
CA ASN A 404 3.61 29.23 21.66
C ASN A 404 3.30 27.82 21.11
N ALA A 405 4.24 26.87 21.22
CA ALA A 405 4.00 25.49 20.83
C ALA A 405 3.04 24.79 21.79
N GLU A 406 3.15 25.05 23.10
CA GLU A 406 2.18 24.57 24.10
C GLU A 406 0.77 25.15 23.86
N LEU A 407 0.66 26.44 23.54
CA LEU A 407 -0.64 27.04 23.19
C LEU A 407 -1.22 26.47 21.88
N LEU A 408 -0.37 26.11 20.91
CA LEU A 408 -0.81 25.42 19.70
C LEU A 408 -1.31 24.01 20.00
N HIS A 409 -0.63 23.28 20.88
CA HIS A 409 -1.10 21.98 21.38
C HIS A 409 -2.45 22.09 22.11
N ALA A 410 -2.63 23.14 22.91
CA ALA A 410 -3.90 23.41 23.58
C ALA A 410 -5.04 23.67 22.59
N ALA A 411 -4.78 24.49 21.56
CA ALA A 411 -5.74 24.76 20.48
C ALA A 411 -6.14 23.47 19.75
N TRP A 412 -5.17 22.62 19.41
CA TRP A 412 -5.41 21.31 18.80
C TRP A 412 -6.23 20.40 19.71
N THR A 413 -5.90 20.36 21.00
CA THR A 413 -6.62 19.56 22.00
C THR A 413 -8.07 19.99 22.14
N GLY A 414 -8.34 21.30 22.18
CA GLY A 414 -9.70 21.83 22.19
C GLY A 414 -10.49 21.43 20.94
N ALA A 415 -9.86 21.50 19.76
CA ALA A 415 -10.49 21.09 18.50
C ALA A 415 -10.81 19.58 18.49
N CYS A 416 -9.85 18.72 18.84
CA CYS A 416 -10.06 17.27 18.90
C CYS A 416 -11.13 16.90 19.93
N ARG A 417 -11.14 17.53 21.11
CA ARG A 417 -12.17 17.25 22.12
C ARG A 417 -13.57 17.58 21.60
N TYR A 418 -13.72 18.77 21.02
CA TYR A 418 -14.99 19.19 20.42
C TYR A 418 -15.46 18.19 19.35
N MET A 419 -14.54 17.74 18.48
CA MET A 419 -14.85 16.77 17.43
C MET A 419 -15.18 15.38 17.99
N ILE A 420 -14.51 14.92 19.04
CA ILE A 420 -14.84 13.66 19.73
C ILE A 420 -16.25 13.73 20.32
N GLU A 421 -16.60 14.82 21.01
CA GLU A 421 -17.94 15.00 21.58
C GLU A 421 -19.03 14.97 20.50
N LYS A 422 -18.76 15.55 19.33
CA LYS A 422 -19.64 15.48 18.16
C LYS A 422 -19.69 14.09 17.54
N LEU A 423 -18.56 13.40 17.43
CA LEU A 423 -18.52 12.03 16.93
C LEU A 423 -19.35 11.09 17.80
N ILE A 424 -19.30 11.21 19.13
CA ILE A 424 -20.13 10.42 20.05
C ILE A 424 -21.64 10.66 19.80
N GLN A 425 -22.04 11.86 19.36
CA GLN A 425 -23.43 12.16 19.03
C GLN A 425 -23.87 11.49 17.72
N ILE A 426 -23.00 11.49 16.71
CA ILE A 426 -23.28 10.95 15.36
C ILE A 426 -23.11 9.42 15.31
N GLN A 427 -22.17 8.88 16.09
CA GLN A 427 -21.83 7.45 16.19
C GLN A 427 -21.93 7.00 17.65
N PRO A 428 -23.14 6.68 18.17
CA PRO A 428 -23.35 6.36 19.58
C PRO A 428 -22.58 5.14 20.10
N ALA A 429 -22.22 4.20 19.22
CA ALA A 429 -21.41 3.03 19.57
C ALA A 429 -19.96 3.42 19.93
N PHE A 430 -19.49 4.59 19.52
CA PHE A 430 -18.19 5.12 19.90
C PHE A 430 -18.23 5.67 21.33
N GLY A 431 -17.44 5.09 22.23
CA GLY A 431 -17.37 5.45 23.66
C GLY A 431 -18.14 4.54 24.61
N GLU A 432 -18.77 3.46 24.12
CA GLU A 432 -19.43 2.45 24.98
C GLU A 432 -18.43 1.50 25.67
N TYR A 433 -17.22 1.32 25.10
CA TYR A 433 -16.18 0.48 25.66
C TYR A 433 -15.37 1.25 26.72
N GLY A 434 -15.69 0.99 27.99
CA GLY A 434 -15.05 1.63 29.13
C GLY A 434 -13.53 1.40 29.18
N ASP A 435 -12.81 2.47 29.52
CA ASP A 435 -11.38 2.58 29.84
C ASP A 435 -10.44 2.96 28.68
N GLU A 436 -10.99 3.24 27.50
CA GLU A 436 -10.22 3.77 26.38
C GLU A 436 -9.70 5.19 26.65
N LYS A 437 -8.45 5.41 26.24
CA LYS A 437 -7.76 6.69 26.37
C LYS A 437 -7.42 7.29 25.02
N TRP A 438 -7.42 8.61 24.98
CA TRP A 438 -6.98 9.40 23.85
C TRP A 438 -5.95 10.45 24.26
N VAL A 439 -5.11 10.87 23.33
CA VAL A 439 -4.09 11.89 23.54
C VAL A 439 -3.90 12.70 22.27
N THR A 440 -3.45 13.94 22.42
CA THR A 440 -3.15 14.83 21.30
C THR A 440 -1.67 15.16 21.26
N GLY A 441 -1.16 15.50 20.08
CA GLY A 441 0.26 15.71 19.95
C GLY A 441 0.75 16.19 18.61
N PHE A 442 2.04 16.04 18.39
CA PHE A 442 2.71 16.49 17.19
C PHE A 442 3.30 15.32 16.41
N ILE A 443 3.17 15.41 15.09
CA ILE A 443 3.89 14.55 14.15
C ILE A 443 4.94 15.37 13.39
N PHE A 444 6.14 14.80 13.29
CA PHE A 444 7.23 15.31 12.45
C PHE A 444 7.52 14.31 11.33
N ASP A 445 6.80 14.51 10.23
CA ASP A 445 6.97 13.81 8.94
C ASP A 445 6.90 14.86 7.84
N GLU A 446 7.74 14.74 6.81
CA GLU A 446 7.84 15.76 5.76
C GLU A 446 6.60 15.86 4.87
N ASN A 447 5.68 14.90 4.94
CA ASN A 447 4.49 14.84 4.08
C ASN A 447 3.16 14.61 4.82
N LEU A 448 3.15 14.22 6.09
CA LEU A 448 1.90 14.10 6.86
C LEU A 448 1.45 15.45 7.43
N ARG A 449 0.13 15.66 7.48
CA ARG A 449 -0.50 16.86 8.07
C ARG A 449 -1.19 16.56 9.39
N GLY A 450 -1.74 15.37 9.53
CA GLY A 450 -2.19 14.78 10.77
C GLY A 450 -2.00 13.26 10.73
N MET A 451 -2.20 12.61 11.87
CA MET A 451 -2.14 11.16 11.99
C MET A 451 -2.95 10.69 13.20
N HIS A 452 -3.81 9.71 12.98
CA HIS A 452 -4.36 8.86 14.02
C HIS A 452 -3.49 7.62 14.24
N LYS A 453 -3.13 7.34 15.50
CA LYS A 453 -2.29 6.18 15.84
C LYS A 453 -2.54 5.69 17.26
N ALA A 454 -2.57 4.37 17.46
CA ALA A 454 -2.53 3.78 18.79
C ALA A 454 -1.10 3.76 19.37
N PHE A 455 -0.99 4.01 20.68
CA PHE A 455 0.24 3.93 21.47
C PHE A 455 0.05 2.95 22.65
N CYS A 456 1.15 2.52 23.28
CA CYS A 456 1.06 1.69 24.48
C CYS A 456 0.25 2.40 25.57
N GLY A 457 -0.90 1.83 25.95
CA GLY A 457 -1.80 2.39 26.96
C GLY A 457 -2.72 3.53 26.50
N VAL A 458 -2.69 3.92 25.21
CA VAL A 458 -3.57 4.95 24.63
C VAL A 458 -4.06 4.51 23.26
N ARG A 459 -5.37 4.31 23.11
CA ARG A 459 -5.97 3.79 21.86
C ARG A 459 -6.00 4.83 20.74
N HIS A 460 -6.25 6.09 21.09
CA HIS A 460 -6.46 7.16 20.11
C HIS A 460 -5.45 8.29 20.27
N GLY A 461 -4.34 8.21 19.56
CA GLY A 461 -3.39 9.31 19.41
C GLY A 461 -3.74 10.17 18.21
N LEU A 462 -4.14 11.42 18.45
CA LEU A 462 -4.53 12.39 17.42
C LEU A 462 -3.42 13.42 17.25
N LEU A 463 -2.61 13.28 16.21
CA LEU A 463 -1.40 14.08 16.01
C LEU A 463 -1.57 15.05 14.85
N MET A 464 -0.96 16.22 14.96
CA MET A 464 -0.91 17.22 13.88
C MET A 464 0.53 17.61 13.54
N ALA A 465 0.81 17.92 12.28
CA ALA A 465 2.08 18.53 11.90
C ALA A 465 2.08 20.01 12.30
N PRO A 466 3.01 20.48 13.15
CA PRO A 466 3.02 21.88 13.56
C PRO A 466 3.74 22.79 12.55
N VAL A 467 4.65 22.22 11.76
CA VAL A 467 5.49 22.91 10.77
C VAL A 467 5.48 22.17 9.43
N ASP A 468 5.63 22.90 8.33
CA ASP A 468 5.78 22.32 6.99
C ASP A 468 7.19 21.74 6.77
N LYS A 469 7.44 21.14 5.60
CA LYS A 469 8.75 20.61 5.20
C LYS A 469 9.89 21.63 5.17
N HIS A 470 9.58 22.92 5.27
CA HIS A 470 10.55 24.02 5.35
C HIS A 470 10.71 24.53 6.78
N GLY A 471 10.11 23.87 7.78
CA GLY A 471 10.19 24.26 9.18
C GLY A 471 9.33 25.49 9.53
N LYS A 472 8.44 25.92 8.64
CA LYS A 472 7.56 27.07 8.87
C LYS A 472 6.28 26.61 9.56
N GLN A 473 5.87 27.32 10.62
CA GLN A 473 4.65 27.01 11.35
C GLN A 473 3.42 27.09 10.45
N ILE A 474 2.63 26.01 10.43
CA ILE A 474 1.47 25.86 9.54
C ILE A 474 0.27 26.63 10.08
N TYR A 475 0.03 26.55 11.39
CA TYR A 475 -1.17 27.07 12.02
C TYR A 475 -0.86 28.26 12.94
N ARG A 476 -1.58 29.36 12.76
CA ARG A 476 -1.39 30.61 13.52
C ARG A 476 -2.56 30.83 14.47
N LEU A 477 -2.26 30.99 15.76
CA LEU A 477 -3.28 31.16 16.81
C LEU A 477 -4.04 32.49 16.72
N SER A 478 -3.45 33.50 16.09
CA SER A 478 -4.08 34.81 15.89
C SER A 478 -4.95 34.89 14.63
N ASP A 479 -4.99 33.82 13.81
CA ASP A 479 -5.70 33.80 12.54
C ASP A 479 -6.88 32.82 12.61
N SER A 480 -8.10 33.37 12.60
CA SER A 480 -9.34 32.57 12.65
C SER A 480 -9.46 31.59 11.48
N ALA A 481 -8.99 31.94 10.28
CA ALA A 481 -9.03 31.04 9.14
C ALA A 481 -8.04 29.87 9.33
N SER A 482 -6.91 30.13 9.98
CA SER A 482 -5.96 29.10 10.36
C SER A 482 -6.51 28.17 11.43
N LEU A 483 -7.24 28.68 12.42
CA LEU A 483 -7.88 27.85 13.44
C LEU A 483 -9.01 27.00 12.85
N LYS A 484 -9.76 27.53 11.88
CA LYS A 484 -10.77 26.73 11.15
C LYS A 484 -10.12 25.57 10.39
N ARG A 485 -9.02 25.80 9.66
CA ARG A 485 -8.27 24.72 9.01
C ARG A 485 -7.78 23.67 10.01
N LEU A 486 -7.35 24.11 11.19
CA LEU A 486 -6.94 23.21 12.27
C LEU A 486 -8.12 22.36 12.78
N GLY A 487 -9.30 22.95 12.92
CA GLY A 487 -10.52 22.23 13.29
C GLY A 487 -10.98 21.21 12.24
N ILE A 488 -10.90 21.54 10.95
CA ILE A 488 -11.21 20.58 9.88
C ILE A 488 -10.22 19.41 9.86
N LEU A 489 -8.93 19.68 10.12
CA LEU A 489 -7.96 18.60 10.33
C LEU A 489 -8.32 17.75 11.56
N ALA A 490 -8.80 18.35 12.64
CA ALA A 490 -9.25 17.61 13.82
C ALA A 490 -10.43 16.69 13.48
N ALA A 491 -11.38 17.15 12.69
CA ALA A 491 -12.48 16.31 12.18
C ALA A 491 -11.92 15.12 11.40
N HIS A 492 -10.96 15.35 10.50
CA HIS A 492 -10.33 14.30 9.68
C HIS A 492 -9.71 13.20 10.56
N GLU A 493 -8.92 13.57 11.55
CA GLU A 493 -8.25 12.61 12.44
C GLU A 493 -9.21 11.92 13.42
N VAL A 494 -10.28 12.60 13.85
CA VAL A 494 -11.26 12.03 14.77
C VAL A 494 -12.12 10.97 14.10
N VAL A 495 -12.43 11.09 12.81
CA VAL A 495 -13.14 10.03 12.07
C VAL A 495 -12.34 8.73 12.06
N HIS A 496 -11.00 8.81 12.10
CA HIS A 496 -10.14 7.62 12.23
C HIS A 496 -10.27 6.87 13.56
N CYS A 497 -10.98 7.43 14.55
CA CYS A 497 -11.35 6.67 15.75
C CYS A 497 -12.37 5.55 15.48
N VAL A 498 -13.12 5.63 14.37
CA VAL A 498 -14.16 4.66 14.00
C VAL A 498 -13.99 4.07 12.60
N SER A 499 -13.16 4.67 11.74
CA SER A 499 -12.85 4.14 10.41
C SER A 499 -11.36 4.20 10.08
N ASP A 500 -10.75 3.06 9.77
CA ASP A 500 -9.33 2.97 9.43
C ASP A 500 -9.01 3.50 8.01
N TRP A 501 -10.02 3.64 7.13
CA TRP A 501 -9.82 3.84 5.69
C TRP A 501 -10.63 5.02 5.13
N HIS A 502 -10.09 5.75 4.15
CA HIS A 502 -10.81 6.81 3.41
C HIS A 502 -11.80 6.25 2.38
N ASP A 503 -12.73 5.41 2.82
CA ASP A 503 -13.80 4.85 2.00
C ASP A 503 -15.09 5.71 2.08
N GLU A 504 -16.17 5.24 1.45
CA GLU A 504 -17.47 5.92 1.48
C GLU A 504 -18.02 6.06 2.91
N HIS A 505 -17.72 5.10 3.79
CA HIS A 505 -18.12 5.15 5.19
C HIS A 505 -17.39 6.28 5.93
N TYR A 506 -16.08 6.42 5.73
CA TYR A 506 -15.30 7.56 6.21
C TYR A 506 -15.84 8.88 5.65
N ALA A 507 -16.07 8.95 4.34
CA ALA A 507 -16.54 10.18 3.69
C ALA A 507 -17.90 10.63 4.25
N THR A 508 -18.79 9.68 4.52
CA THR A 508 -20.10 9.93 5.14
C THR A 508 -19.93 10.50 6.54
N ILE A 509 -19.20 9.82 7.43
CA ILE A 509 -19.01 10.28 8.83
C ILE A 509 -18.30 11.63 8.87
N PHE A 510 -17.27 11.83 8.04
CA PHE A 510 -16.56 13.11 7.96
C PHE A 510 -17.49 14.24 7.51
N THR A 511 -18.34 13.99 6.51
CA THR A 511 -19.31 14.98 6.02
C THR A 511 -20.32 15.34 7.09
N ASP A 512 -20.89 14.35 7.78
CA ASP A 512 -21.84 14.56 8.88
C ASP A 512 -21.19 15.32 10.03
N LEU A 513 -19.96 14.95 10.42
CA LEU A 513 -19.22 15.58 11.51
C LEU A 513 -18.94 17.06 11.21
N VAL A 514 -18.54 17.38 9.98
CA VAL A 514 -18.30 18.77 9.55
C VAL A 514 -19.62 19.53 9.44
N ALA A 515 -20.70 18.92 8.96
CA ALA A 515 -22.02 19.55 8.85
C ALA A 515 -22.60 19.93 10.23
N GLU A 516 -22.43 19.08 11.23
CA GLU A 516 -22.89 19.29 12.61
C GLU A 516 -21.97 20.20 13.44
N THR A 517 -20.85 20.65 12.86
CA THR A 517 -19.87 21.52 13.50
C THR A 517 -20.25 22.99 13.34
N SER A 518 -20.39 23.68 14.47
CA SER A 518 -20.53 25.13 14.51
C SER A 518 -19.14 25.78 14.57
N ASP A 519 -18.78 26.57 13.54
CA ASP A 519 -17.51 27.32 13.51
C ASP A 519 -17.29 28.14 14.79
N ARG A 520 -18.35 28.78 15.30
CA ARG A 520 -18.29 29.59 16.52
C ARG A 520 -17.93 28.74 17.74
N ASP A 521 -18.59 27.59 17.89
CA ASP A 521 -18.45 26.77 19.09
C ASP A 521 -17.14 25.98 19.06
N LEU A 522 -16.69 25.55 17.87
CA LEU A 522 -15.35 24.99 17.66
C LEU A 522 -14.26 26.00 18.04
N LEU A 523 -14.33 27.24 17.51
CA LEU A 523 -13.34 28.27 17.84
C LEU A 523 -13.40 28.64 19.32
N LYS A 524 -14.58 28.64 19.94
CA LYS A 524 -14.72 28.82 21.39
C LYS A 524 -14.01 27.70 22.16
N ALA A 525 -14.23 26.43 21.82
CA ALA A 525 -13.58 25.30 22.47
C ALA A 525 -12.05 25.36 22.38
N MET A 526 -11.51 25.76 21.23
CA MET A 526 -10.07 25.98 21.06
C MET A 526 -9.56 27.13 21.94
N ASN A 527 -10.27 28.27 21.96
CA ASN A 527 -9.88 29.44 22.74
C ASN A 527 -9.97 29.20 24.25
N ASP A 528 -10.98 28.49 24.73
CA ASP A 528 -11.13 28.12 26.13
C ASP A 528 -9.90 27.32 26.60
N GLU A 529 -9.44 26.35 25.81
CA GLU A 529 -8.22 25.59 26.10
C GLU A 529 -6.93 26.42 26.02
N ILE A 530 -6.83 27.34 25.06
CA ILE A 530 -5.70 28.28 24.97
C ILE A 530 -5.65 29.17 26.22
N CYS A 531 -6.79 29.73 26.65
CA CYS A 531 -6.88 30.61 27.81
C CYS A 531 -6.48 29.89 29.10
N LEU A 532 -7.03 28.70 29.34
CA LEU A 532 -6.68 27.89 30.50
C LEU A 532 -5.20 27.50 30.51
N THR A 533 -4.62 27.19 29.35
CA THR A 533 -3.17 26.91 29.22
C THR A 533 -2.34 28.14 29.49
N ARG A 534 -2.78 29.32 29.03
CA ARG A 534 -2.09 30.58 29.29
C ARG A 534 -2.10 30.93 30.78
N ASP A 535 -3.19 30.68 31.48
CA ASP A 535 -3.25 30.89 32.93
C ASP A 535 -2.37 29.88 33.68
N TRP A 536 -2.33 28.63 33.22
CA TRP A 536 -1.37 27.64 33.74
C TRP A 536 0.09 28.06 33.52
N GLN A 537 0.43 28.59 32.34
CA GLN A 537 1.77 29.12 32.06
C GLN A 537 2.16 30.25 33.03
N LYS A 538 1.21 31.12 33.40
CA LYS A 538 1.44 32.19 34.39
C LYS A 538 1.67 31.60 35.79
N LEU A 539 0.84 30.66 36.22
CA LEU A 539 0.98 29.99 37.51
C LEU A 539 2.32 29.25 37.62
N ARG A 540 2.71 28.54 36.57
CA ARG A 540 4.00 27.83 36.49
C ARG A 540 5.18 28.80 36.57
N ALA A 541 5.11 29.96 35.89
CA ALA A 541 6.15 30.98 35.98
C ALA A 541 6.24 31.62 37.38
N ALA A 542 5.10 31.89 38.03
CA ALA A 542 5.07 32.45 39.37
C ALA A 542 5.63 31.48 40.44
N ALA A 543 5.42 30.18 40.27
CA ALA A 543 5.96 29.14 41.16
C ALA A 543 7.49 28.99 41.09
N GLU A 544 8.14 29.52 40.06
CA GLU A 544 9.61 29.49 39.89
C GLU A 544 10.32 30.73 40.48
N GLU A 545 9.59 31.78 40.86
CA GLU A 545 10.11 33.04 41.43
C GLU A 545 10.12 33.23 42.99
N PRO A 546 9.98 32.24 43.90
CA PRO A 546 9.87 32.54 45.34
C PRO A 546 11.15 33.04 46.06
N ASN A 547 12.30 33.19 45.39
CA ASN A 547 13.59 33.45 46.06
C ASN A 547 14.21 34.84 45.82
N ARG A 548 13.42 35.84 45.41
CA ARG A 548 13.81 37.26 45.52
C ARG A 548 13.20 37.86 46.78
N VAL A 549 13.77 37.55 47.93
CA VAL A 549 13.56 38.37 49.13
C VAL A 549 14.38 39.65 48.96
N ASP A 550 13.68 40.79 48.96
CA ASP A 550 14.25 42.12 49.03
C ASP A 550 15.25 42.22 50.20
N VAL A 551 16.52 42.40 49.87
CA VAL A 551 17.52 42.87 50.85
C VAL A 551 17.24 44.37 51.05
N GLN A 552 16.37 44.69 51.99
CA GLN A 552 16.29 46.04 52.53
C GLN A 552 17.63 46.37 53.19
N ALA A 553 18.24 47.46 52.73
CA ALA A 553 19.49 48.01 53.24
C ALA A 553 19.34 48.39 54.74
N THR A 554 20.19 47.81 55.58
CA THR A 554 20.44 48.28 56.94
C THR A 554 21.43 49.47 56.89
N PRO A 555 21.25 50.55 57.66
CA PRO A 555 22.16 51.69 57.63
C PRO A 555 23.44 51.37 58.41
N GLU A 556 24.58 51.78 57.84
CA GLU A 556 25.89 51.75 58.49
C GLU A 556 25.91 52.58 59.78
N LEU A 557 26.28 51.94 60.89
CA LEU A 557 26.69 52.61 62.11
C LEU A 557 28.19 52.90 62.02
N GLN A 558 28.49 54.20 61.95
CA GLN A 558 29.82 54.77 62.11
C GLN A 558 30.37 54.50 63.53
N GLY A 559 31.67 54.21 63.61
CA GLY A 559 32.47 54.29 64.83
C GLY A 559 33.96 54.06 64.54
N PRO A 560 34.85 54.81 65.21
CA PRO A 560 36.17 55.24 64.68
C PRO A 560 37.30 54.20 64.70
#